data_AF-A0A839AP57-F1
#
_entry.id   AF-A0A839AP57-F1
#
_cell.length_a   1.000
_cell.length_b   1.000
_cell.length_c   1.000
_cell.angle_alpha   90.00
_cell.angle_beta   90.00
_cell.angle_gamma   90.00
#
_symmetry.space_group_name_H-M   'P 1'
#
loop_
_entity.id
_entity.type
_entity.pdbx_description
1 polymer ?
#
loop_
_entity_poly.entity_id
_entity_poly.type
_entity_poly.pdbx_seq_one_letter_code
_entity_poly.pdbx_strand_id
1 'polypeptide(L)'
;MRYLLLSFFALTLACAAPKKDKENTTTEKETVIEVEEKTPEVVINNELILVLNNPEKVEDVKALITNSGLDWNKLIFDQDDLKIALITVPKEKVDFWVKRLGESGTFKSVEKNQILTINNIKKDYENRLISIKKTPCFGDCDVYDVSIDKEGNVIYNGIQYVLKTGKHKFKLTEKQLKKINDMLSEKDFSEFKKAYDDPRITDLPSTFITHNGKQIKIRLWKDIPDELINVHEYIEGILLDQKFLE
;
A
#
# COMPACT_ATOMS: atom_id res chain seq x y z
N MET A 1 58.42 33.41 47.97
CA MET A 1 57.79 32.86 49.19
C MET A 1 56.80 31.79 48.71
N ARG A 2 56.78 30.55 49.25
CA ARG A 2 56.16 30.12 50.53
C ARG A 2 54.66 30.49 50.57
N TYR A 3 53.71 29.60 50.86
CA TYR A 3 53.79 28.18 51.27
C TYR A 3 52.38 27.53 51.35
N LEU A 4 52.28 26.20 51.14
CA LEU A 4 51.43 25.23 51.90
C LEU A 4 49.87 25.37 51.89
N LEU A 5 49.01 24.35 52.08
CA LEU A 5 49.12 22.87 52.23
C LEU A 5 47.75 22.18 51.94
N LEU A 6 47.79 20.92 51.48
CA LEU A 6 46.83 19.82 51.68
C LEU A 6 45.34 19.97 51.24
N SER A 7 44.51 18.92 51.17
CA SER A 7 44.66 17.49 50.78
C SER A 7 43.34 16.77 51.11
N PHE A 8 42.85 15.86 50.26
CA PHE A 8 42.85 14.43 50.61
C PHE A 8 42.61 13.55 49.37
N PHE A 9 43.31 12.43 49.32
CA PHE A 9 43.33 11.47 48.21
C PHE A 9 43.15 10.06 48.78
N ALA A 10 42.28 9.24 48.16
CA ALA A 10 42.04 7.88 48.61
C ALA A 10 41.60 6.97 47.43
N LEU A 11 42.58 6.44 46.70
CA LEU A 11 42.46 5.14 46.05
C LEU A 11 43.25 4.12 46.87
N THR A 12 42.65 2.97 47.18
CA THR A 12 43.36 1.69 47.29
C THR A 12 42.44 0.53 46.86
N LEU A 13 43.01 -0.39 46.10
CA LEU A 13 42.49 -1.75 45.86
C LEU A 13 43.28 -2.72 46.75
N ALA A 14 42.63 -3.75 47.28
CA ALA A 14 43.30 -4.92 47.83
C ALA A 14 42.38 -6.16 47.78
N CYS A 15 42.90 -7.28 47.27
CA CYS A 15 42.23 -8.59 47.30
C CYS A 15 42.88 -9.49 48.35
N ALA A 16 42.08 -10.29 49.07
CA ALA A 16 42.60 -11.40 49.86
C ALA A 16 41.56 -12.54 50.07
N ALA A 17 42.04 -13.76 49.89
CA ALA A 17 41.47 -15.07 50.28
C ALA A 17 42.70 -15.96 50.64
N PRO A 18 42.62 -17.22 51.16
CA PRO A 18 41.45 -18.13 51.21
C PRO A 18 41.35 -19.10 52.43
N LYS A 19 40.30 -19.96 52.46
CA LYS A 19 40.18 -21.26 53.22
C LYS A 19 40.17 -21.14 54.77
N LYS A 20 39.69 -22.09 55.60
CA LYS A 20 39.06 -23.45 55.53
C LYS A 20 38.18 -23.63 56.82
N ASP A 21 37.42 -24.68 57.18
CA ASP A 21 37.11 -26.04 56.67
C ASP A 21 35.81 -26.60 57.34
N LYS A 22 35.19 -27.65 56.76
CA LYS A 22 34.29 -28.69 57.39
C LYS A 22 32.99 -28.26 58.14
N GLU A 23 31.95 -29.09 58.34
CA GLU A 23 31.44 -30.34 57.71
C GLU A 23 30.12 -30.76 58.40
N ASN A 24 29.03 -31.06 57.65
CA ASN A 24 28.03 -32.11 57.93
C ASN A 24 26.77 -32.09 57.02
N THR A 25 26.65 -33.14 56.20
CA THR A 25 25.45 -33.99 55.98
C THR A 25 24.06 -33.39 55.70
N THR A 26 23.77 -33.23 54.41
CA THR A 26 22.72 -33.94 53.64
C THR A 26 21.39 -34.34 54.32
N THR A 27 20.27 -33.87 53.78
CA THR A 27 19.21 -34.72 53.17
C THR A 27 18.38 -33.87 52.20
N GLU A 28 18.12 -34.38 50.99
CA GLU A 28 17.39 -33.66 49.95
C GLU A 28 15.86 -33.75 50.10
N LYS A 29 15.16 -32.71 49.63
CA LYS A 29 13.91 -32.88 48.89
C LYS A 29 13.87 -31.84 47.78
N GLU A 30 13.85 -32.30 46.53
CA GLU A 30 13.57 -31.45 45.39
C GLU A 30 12.10 -30.98 45.45
N THR A 31 11.88 -29.68 45.38
CA THR A 31 10.65 -29.12 44.81
C THR A 31 11.02 -28.49 43.49
N VAL A 32 10.70 -29.20 42.40
CA VAL A 32 10.77 -28.66 41.04
C VAL A 32 9.92 -27.41 40.98
N ILE A 33 10.55 -26.26 40.73
CA ILE A 33 9.83 -25.03 40.41
C ILE A 33 9.45 -25.13 38.94
N GLU A 34 8.22 -25.58 38.69
CA GLU A 34 7.61 -25.55 37.37
C GLU A 34 7.38 -24.08 36.98
N VAL A 35 8.36 -23.51 36.29
CA VAL A 35 8.23 -22.18 35.68
C VAL A 35 7.30 -22.34 34.49
N GLU A 36 6.01 -22.06 34.72
CA GLU A 36 4.97 -22.00 33.68
C GLU A 36 5.31 -20.86 32.71
N GLU A 37 6.15 -21.15 31.71
CA GLU A 37 6.55 -20.23 30.66
C GLU A 37 5.34 -19.96 29.76
N LYS A 38 4.57 -18.93 30.12
CA LYS A 38 3.38 -18.50 29.37
C LYS A 38 3.79 -17.98 28.01
N THR A 39 3.77 -18.89 27.03
CA THR A 39 3.82 -18.58 25.61
C THR A 39 2.78 -17.48 25.35
N PRO A 40 3.19 -16.29 24.86
CA PRO A 40 2.25 -15.19 24.66
C PRO A 40 1.21 -15.61 23.62
N GLU A 41 -0.07 -15.59 24.01
CA GLU A 41 -1.16 -16.01 23.13
C GLU A 41 -1.11 -15.24 21.80
N VAL A 42 -1.21 -15.98 20.70
CA VAL A 42 -0.99 -15.41 19.37
C VAL A 42 -2.07 -14.37 19.09
N VAL A 43 -1.64 -13.11 18.90
CA VAL A 43 -2.52 -12.01 18.50
C VAL A 43 -2.88 -12.16 17.01
N ILE A 44 -3.71 -13.17 16.72
CA ILE A 44 -4.32 -13.38 15.40
C ILE A 44 -5.39 -12.30 15.23
N ASN A 45 -4.99 -11.13 14.72
CA ASN A 45 -5.97 -10.22 14.17
C ASN A 45 -6.53 -10.85 12.89
N ASN A 46 -7.78 -11.31 12.96
CA ASN A 46 -8.52 -11.93 11.87
C ASN A 46 -9.37 -10.93 11.06
N GLU A 47 -9.05 -9.64 11.18
CA GLU A 47 -9.52 -8.60 10.28
C GLU A 47 -8.68 -8.55 8.98
N LEU A 48 -9.34 -8.37 7.84
CA LEU A 48 -8.70 -8.07 6.56
C LEU A 48 -9.06 -6.65 6.10
N ILE A 49 -8.05 -5.98 5.54
CA ILE A 49 -8.14 -4.73 4.79
C ILE A 49 -8.37 -5.09 3.32
N LEU A 50 -9.45 -4.58 2.75
CA LEU A 50 -9.80 -4.79 1.34
C LEU A 50 -9.78 -3.45 0.60
N VAL A 51 -8.83 -3.27 -0.32
CA VAL A 51 -8.84 -2.11 -1.23
C VAL A 51 -9.67 -2.48 -2.45
N LEU A 52 -10.75 -1.76 -2.73
CA LEU A 52 -11.66 -2.10 -3.84
C LEU A 52 -10.99 -1.86 -5.21
N ASN A 53 -11.21 -2.75 -6.19
CA ASN A 53 -10.76 -2.55 -7.57
C ASN A 53 -11.64 -1.53 -8.33
N ASN A 54 -12.92 -1.46 -7.97
CA ASN A 54 -13.86 -0.42 -8.42
C ASN A 54 -14.51 0.27 -7.20
N PRO A 55 -14.16 1.55 -6.91
CA PRO A 55 -14.72 2.32 -5.80
C PRO A 55 -16.23 2.62 -5.86
N GLU A 56 -16.92 2.41 -6.99
CA GLU A 56 -18.37 2.64 -7.11
C GLU A 56 -19.20 1.39 -6.74
N LYS A 57 -18.58 0.21 -6.70
CA LYS A 57 -19.26 -1.10 -6.50
C LYS A 57 -19.39 -1.55 -5.03
N VAL A 58 -19.53 -0.61 -4.08
CA VAL A 58 -19.52 -0.93 -2.63
C VAL A 58 -20.56 -1.98 -2.24
N GLU A 59 -21.80 -1.88 -2.74
CA GLU A 59 -22.86 -2.82 -2.36
C GLU A 59 -22.69 -4.21 -3.01
N ASP A 60 -22.18 -4.30 -4.25
CA ASP A 60 -21.79 -5.58 -4.87
C ASP A 60 -20.72 -6.30 -4.03
N VAL A 61 -19.71 -5.55 -3.59
CA VAL A 61 -18.59 -6.04 -2.77
C VAL A 61 -19.10 -6.50 -1.40
N LYS A 62 -19.93 -5.68 -0.74
CA LYS A 62 -20.53 -5.98 0.56
C LYS A 62 -21.41 -7.23 0.49
N ALA A 63 -22.21 -7.38 -0.56
CA ALA A 63 -22.98 -8.60 -0.82
C ALA A 63 -22.09 -9.83 -1.08
N LEU A 64 -20.97 -9.68 -1.81
CA LEU A 64 -20.00 -10.77 -2.00
C LEU A 64 -19.40 -11.23 -0.66
N ILE A 65 -19.08 -10.29 0.24
CA ILE A 65 -18.56 -10.58 1.58
C ILE A 65 -19.62 -11.28 2.45
N THR A 66 -20.82 -10.73 2.59
CA THR A 66 -21.86 -11.34 3.44
C THR A 66 -22.33 -12.69 2.92
N ASN A 67 -22.51 -12.84 1.61
CA ASN A 67 -22.87 -14.12 0.97
C ASN A 67 -21.74 -15.16 1.03
N SER A 68 -20.50 -14.74 1.31
CA SER A 68 -19.37 -15.64 1.60
C SER A 68 -19.33 -16.12 3.05
N GLY A 69 -20.27 -15.69 3.91
CA GLY A 69 -20.27 -15.99 5.34
C GLY A 69 -19.20 -15.22 6.11
N LEU A 70 -18.92 -13.98 5.69
CA LEU A 70 -17.92 -13.08 6.29
C LEU A 70 -18.59 -11.82 6.82
N ASP A 71 -18.06 -11.27 7.91
CA ASP A 71 -18.60 -10.05 8.52
C ASP A 71 -18.03 -8.81 7.84
N TRP A 72 -18.91 -7.98 7.26
CA TRP A 72 -18.55 -6.64 6.81
C TRP A 72 -18.60 -5.69 8.01
N ASN A 73 -17.44 -5.22 8.50
CA ASN A 73 -17.41 -4.34 9.67
C ASN A 73 -17.78 -2.89 9.28
N LYS A 74 -17.06 -2.30 8.32
CA LYS A 74 -17.22 -0.89 7.89
C LYS A 74 -16.30 -0.54 6.71
N LEU A 75 -16.60 0.57 6.03
CA LEU A 75 -15.55 1.30 5.32
C LEU A 75 -14.65 2.02 6.36
N ILE A 76 -13.34 1.93 6.16
CA ILE A 76 -12.30 2.59 6.99
C ILE A 76 -11.55 3.70 6.24
N PHE A 77 -11.76 3.77 4.92
CA PHE A 77 -11.43 4.90 4.08
C PHE A 77 -12.48 4.98 2.97
N ASP A 78 -13.00 6.19 2.72
CA ASP A 78 -14.12 6.41 1.82
C ASP A 78 -13.89 7.70 1.03
N GLN A 79 -13.41 7.56 -0.21
CA GLN A 79 -13.18 8.62 -1.19
C GLN A 79 -13.74 8.19 -2.55
N ASP A 80 -13.92 9.14 -3.47
CA ASP A 80 -14.53 8.86 -4.78
C ASP A 80 -13.73 7.84 -5.59
N ASP A 81 -12.39 7.94 -5.58
CA ASP A 81 -11.45 7.07 -6.31
C ASP A 81 -10.74 6.01 -5.46
N LEU A 82 -10.91 6.01 -4.13
CA LEU A 82 -10.33 5.01 -3.22
C LEU A 82 -11.28 4.70 -2.06
N LYS A 83 -11.79 3.47 -2.03
CA LYS A 83 -12.55 2.93 -0.89
C LYS A 83 -11.86 1.69 -0.33
N ILE A 84 -11.80 1.62 0.99
CA ILE A 84 -11.15 0.56 1.75
C ILE A 84 -12.13 0.02 2.79
N ALA A 85 -12.43 -1.27 2.70
CA ALA A 85 -13.27 -1.97 3.67
C ALA A 85 -12.43 -2.69 4.73
N LEU A 86 -13.00 -2.79 5.92
CA LEU A 86 -12.58 -3.69 6.99
C LEU A 86 -13.59 -4.83 7.07
N ILE A 87 -13.12 -6.07 6.98
CA ILE A 87 -13.93 -7.28 7.17
C ILE A 87 -13.32 -8.17 8.24
N THR A 88 -14.13 -9.04 8.84
CA THR A 88 -13.66 -10.09 9.76
C THR A 88 -13.82 -11.45 9.09
N VAL A 89 -12.79 -12.30 9.18
CA VAL A 89 -12.79 -13.66 8.63
C VAL A 89 -12.54 -14.70 9.73
N PRO A 90 -12.91 -15.99 9.55
CA PRO A 90 -12.61 -17.02 10.54
C PRO A 90 -11.10 -17.14 10.80
N LYS A 91 -10.68 -17.16 12.07
CA LYS A 91 -9.25 -17.15 12.49
C LYS A 91 -8.40 -18.22 11.78
N GLU A 92 -8.89 -19.46 11.74
CA GLU A 92 -8.25 -20.60 11.06
C GLU A 92 -8.17 -20.49 9.52
N LYS A 93 -8.80 -19.47 8.92
CA LYS A 93 -8.95 -19.32 7.47
C LYS A 93 -8.47 -17.96 6.94
N VAL A 94 -7.72 -17.20 7.73
CA VAL A 94 -7.19 -15.88 7.32
C VAL A 94 -6.43 -15.98 5.99
N ASP A 95 -5.45 -16.88 5.86
CA ASP A 95 -4.65 -17.01 4.63
C ASP A 95 -5.43 -17.60 3.44
N PHE A 96 -6.42 -18.46 3.71
CA PHE A 96 -7.37 -18.93 2.70
C PHE A 96 -8.19 -17.76 2.12
N TRP A 97 -8.68 -16.86 2.97
CA TRP A 97 -9.47 -15.71 2.51
C TRP A 97 -8.62 -14.61 1.88
N VAL A 98 -7.39 -14.36 2.37
CA VAL A 98 -6.43 -13.48 1.68
C VAL A 98 -6.21 -13.95 0.25
N LYS A 99 -5.92 -15.24 0.05
CA LYS A 99 -5.77 -15.83 -1.29
C LYS A 99 -7.07 -15.73 -2.11
N ARG A 100 -8.18 -16.27 -1.60
CA ARG A 100 -9.46 -16.38 -2.32
C ARG A 100 -10.05 -15.04 -2.73
N LEU A 101 -9.93 -14.01 -1.88
CA LEU A 101 -10.40 -12.66 -2.22
C LEU A 101 -9.39 -11.96 -3.15
N GLY A 102 -8.08 -12.15 -2.98
CA GLY A 102 -7.07 -11.63 -3.91
C GLY A 102 -7.23 -12.16 -5.35
N GLU A 103 -7.54 -13.44 -5.50
CA GLU A 103 -7.79 -14.10 -6.79
C GLU A 103 -9.14 -13.73 -7.44
N SER A 104 -10.03 -12.99 -6.74
CA SER A 104 -11.38 -12.69 -7.22
C SER A 104 -11.50 -11.57 -8.26
N GLY A 105 -10.42 -10.80 -8.50
CA GLY A 105 -10.45 -9.58 -9.33
C GLY A 105 -11.30 -8.42 -8.77
N THR A 106 -12.00 -8.61 -7.65
CA THR A 106 -12.89 -7.62 -7.02
C THR A 106 -12.11 -6.56 -6.24
N PHE A 107 -10.88 -6.90 -5.80
CA PHE A 107 -10.03 -6.09 -4.93
C PHE A 107 -8.70 -5.77 -5.61
N LYS A 108 -8.20 -4.56 -5.39
CA LYS A 108 -6.87 -4.11 -5.81
C LYS A 108 -5.77 -4.68 -4.89
N SER A 109 -6.09 -4.84 -3.60
CA SER A 109 -5.30 -5.64 -2.66
C SER A 109 -6.19 -6.18 -1.53
N VAL A 110 -5.73 -7.28 -0.92
CA VAL A 110 -6.34 -7.95 0.23
C VAL A 110 -5.21 -8.25 1.22
N GLU A 111 -5.25 -7.60 2.38
CA GLU A 111 -4.12 -7.56 3.30
C GLU A 111 -4.59 -7.80 4.75
N LYS A 112 -3.77 -8.41 5.60
CA LYS A 112 -4.09 -8.58 7.02
C LYS A 112 -4.08 -7.21 7.71
N ASN A 113 -5.00 -6.93 8.64
CA ASN A 113 -5.01 -5.64 9.33
C ASN A 113 -3.83 -5.50 10.30
N GLN A 114 -2.77 -4.83 9.84
CA GLN A 114 -1.58 -4.48 10.62
C GLN A 114 -1.52 -2.97 10.86
N ILE A 115 -0.94 -2.57 11.99
CA ILE A 115 -0.92 -1.19 12.52
C ILE A 115 -0.48 -0.13 11.49
N LEU A 116 0.43 -0.49 10.57
CA LEU A 116 0.98 0.43 9.58
C LEU A 116 0.27 0.39 8.22
N THR A 117 -0.49 -0.66 7.90
CA THR A 117 -1.05 -0.87 6.54
C THR A 117 -1.94 0.29 6.10
N ILE A 118 -2.90 0.70 6.95
CA ILE A 118 -3.80 1.82 6.64
C ILE A 118 -3.07 3.16 6.58
N ASN A 119 -2.07 3.38 7.44
CA ASN A 119 -1.32 4.63 7.43
C ASN A 119 -0.43 4.74 6.18
N ASN A 120 0.14 3.63 5.70
CA ASN A 120 0.87 3.57 4.44
C ASN A 120 -0.06 3.80 3.24
N ILE A 121 -1.21 3.11 3.16
CA ILE A 121 -2.16 3.29 2.05
C ILE A 121 -2.71 4.73 2.01
N LYS A 122 -3.01 5.34 3.17
CA LYS A 122 -3.40 6.75 3.26
C LYS A 122 -2.28 7.68 2.79
N LYS A 123 -1.04 7.48 3.24
CA LYS A 123 0.11 8.26 2.80
C LYS A 123 0.34 8.14 1.30
N ASP A 124 0.28 6.94 0.72
CA ASP A 124 0.44 6.72 -0.71
C ASP A 124 -0.70 7.37 -1.51
N TYR A 125 -1.93 7.37 -0.98
CA TYR A 125 -3.07 8.10 -1.55
C TYR A 125 -2.88 9.62 -1.51
N GLU A 126 -2.51 10.17 -0.35
CA GLU A 126 -2.27 11.59 -0.10
C GLU A 126 -1.07 12.13 -0.88
N ASN A 127 -0.05 11.29 -1.14
CA ASN A 127 1.17 11.68 -1.83
C ASN A 127 1.14 11.48 -3.35
N ARG A 128 0.19 10.70 -3.87
CA ARG A 128 -0.01 10.53 -5.32
C ARG A 128 -0.31 11.88 -5.97
N LEU A 129 0.42 12.19 -7.04
CA LEU A 129 0.13 13.30 -7.94
C LEU A 129 -0.93 12.87 -8.96
N ILE A 130 -0.67 11.80 -9.72
CA ILE A 130 -1.59 11.28 -10.74
C ILE A 130 -1.42 9.76 -10.87
N SER A 131 -2.50 9.06 -11.21
CA SER A 131 -2.44 7.68 -11.68
C SER A 131 -3.28 7.47 -12.93
N ILE A 132 -2.76 6.72 -13.91
CA ILE A 132 -3.45 6.28 -15.12
C ILE A 132 -3.55 4.75 -15.10
N LYS A 133 -4.70 4.19 -15.46
CA LYS A 133 -4.91 2.74 -15.62
C LYS A 133 -5.60 2.45 -16.95
N LYS A 134 -4.99 1.65 -17.81
CA LYS A 134 -5.60 1.14 -19.04
C LYS A 134 -6.14 -0.27 -18.78
N THR A 135 -7.27 -0.61 -19.38
CA THR A 135 -7.96 -1.90 -19.20
C THR A 135 -7.99 -2.70 -20.49
N PRO A 136 -8.10 -4.05 -20.45
CA PRO A 136 -8.10 -4.89 -21.64
C PRO A 136 -9.18 -4.52 -22.65
N CYS A 137 -8.89 -4.79 -23.92
CA CYS A 137 -9.83 -4.74 -25.04
C CYS A 137 -9.93 -6.14 -25.69
N PHE A 138 -10.62 -6.30 -26.82
CA PHE A 138 -10.69 -7.59 -27.53
C PHE A 138 -9.47 -7.89 -28.42
N GLY A 139 -8.67 -6.87 -28.75
CA GLY A 139 -7.40 -7.01 -29.45
C GLY A 139 -6.21 -6.74 -28.53
N ASP A 140 -5.06 -6.48 -29.16
CA ASP A 140 -3.76 -6.37 -28.48
C ASP A 140 -3.52 -4.98 -27.86
N CYS A 141 -4.54 -4.40 -27.20
CA CYS A 141 -4.41 -3.10 -26.50
C CYS A 141 -3.56 -3.25 -25.24
N ASP A 142 -2.62 -2.33 -25.04
CA ASP A 142 -1.74 -2.30 -23.89
C ASP A 142 -2.49 -2.12 -22.55
N VAL A 143 -2.16 -2.97 -21.59
CA VAL A 143 -2.81 -3.03 -20.27
C VAL A 143 -1.77 -2.75 -19.19
N TYR A 144 -1.93 -1.64 -18.48
CA TYR A 144 -1.04 -1.25 -17.38
C TYR A 144 -1.73 -0.38 -16.33
N ASP A 145 -1.15 -0.35 -15.12
CA ASP A 145 -1.32 0.76 -14.17
C ASP A 145 -0.03 1.60 -14.11
N VAL A 146 -0.14 2.92 -14.00
CA VAL A 146 0.98 3.81 -13.64
C VAL A 146 0.53 4.78 -12.55
N SER A 147 1.39 5.02 -11.57
CA SER A 147 1.18 6.02 -10.52
C SER A 147 2.44 6.85 -10.33
N ILE A 148 2.27 8.16 -10.23
CA ILE A 148 3.31 9.16 -10.04
C ILE A 148 3.00 9.89 -8.73
N ASP A 149 4.00 10.02 -7.84
CA ASP A 149 3.87 10.80 -6.60
C ASP A 149 4.33 12.26 -6.76
N LYS A 150 4.13 13.08 -5.72
CA LYS A 150 4.45 14.51 -5.72
C LYS A 150 5.96 14.79 -5.83
N GLU A 151 6.81 13.85 -5.43
CA GLU A 151 8.26 13.91 -5.65
C GLU A 151 8.67 13.33 -7.03
N GLY A 152 7.73 12.91 -7.87
CA GLY A 152 7.99 12.37 -9.20
C GLY A 152 8.61 10.97 -9.22
N ASN A 153 8.49 10.20 -8.15
CA ASN A 153 8.76 8.77 -8.22
C ASN A 153 7.59 8.09 -8.96
N VAL A 154 7.90 7.14 -9.85
CA VAL A 154 6.91 6.46 -10.69
C VAL A 154 6.91 4.98 -10.36
N ILE A 155 5.72 4.42 -10.18
CA ILE A 155 5.45 2.99 -10.13
C ILE A 155 4.61 2.63 -11.36
N TYR A 156 5.21 1.89 -12.29
CA TYR A 156 4.54 1.31 -13.45
C TYR A 156 4.29 -0.18 -13.21
N ASN A 157 3.16 -0.70 -13.68
CA ASN A 157 2.75 -2.10 -13.55
C ASN A 157 2.19 -2.58 -14.89
N GLY A 158 3.05 -3.17 -15.74
CA GLY A 158 2.64 -3.72 -17.02
C GLY A 158 1.95 -5.08 -16.86
N ILE A 159 0.82 -5.30 -17.53
CA ILE A 159 -0.03 -6.49 -17.32
C ILE A 159 -0.06 -7.35 -18.58
N GLN A 160 -0.43 -6.79 -19.73
CA GLN A 160 -0.62 -7.50 -21.00
C GLN A 160 -0.35 -6.55 -22.17
N TYR A 161 0.14 -7.08 -23.30
CA TYR A 161 0.45 -6.29 -24.52
C TYR A 161 1.37 -5.08 -24.28
N VAL A 162 2.46 -5.31 -23.55
CA VAL A 162 3.44 -4.29 -23.16
C VAL A 162 4.86 -4.87 -23.20
N LEU A 163 5.86 -4.06 -23.58
CA LEU A 163 7.26 -4.50 -23.70
C LEU A 163 7.88 -4.96 -22.38
N LYS A 164 7.40 -4.45 -21.23
CA LYS A 164 7.76 -5.00 -19.91
C LYS A 164 6.53 -5.21 -19.04
N THR A 165 6.32 -6.44 -18.59
CA THR A 165 5.31 -6.80 -17.59
C THR A 165 5.86 -6.68 -16.15
N GLY A 166 4.96 -6.72 -15.17
CA GLY A 166 5.29 -6.60 -13.75
C GLY A 166 5.54 -5.17 -13.29
N LYS A 167 5.96 -5.03 -12.02
CA LYS A 167 6.16 -3.73 -11.35
C LYS A 167 7.56 -3.19 -11.58
N HIS A 168 7.65 -2.04 -12.26
CA HIS A 168 8.89 -1.28 -12.49
C HIS A 168 8.83 0.04 -11.70
N LYS A 169 9.99 0.51 -11.25
CA LYS A 169 10.13 1.80 -10.56
C LYS A 169 11.20 2.65 -11.22
N PHE A 170 10.89 3.93 -11.42
CA PHE A 170 11.84 4.94 -11.89
C PHE A 170 11.50 6.30 -11.27
N LYS A 171 12.27 7.34 -11.57
CA LYS A 171 12.00 8.72 -11.13
C LYS A 171 12.02 9.65 -12.33
N LEU A 172 11.06 10.57 -12.37
CA LEU A 172 11.01 11.63 -13.37
C LEU A 172 12.19 12.60 -13.20
N THR A 173 12.62 13.18 -14.31
CA THR A 173 13.40 14.43 -14.25
C THR A 173 12.54 15.58 -13.72
N GLU A 174 13.17 16.58 -13.11
CA GLU A 174 12.49 17.79 -12.63
C GLU A 174 11.67 18.46 -13.75
N LYS A 175 12.17 18.43 -15.00
CA LYS A 175 11.46 18.96 -16.18
C LYS A 175 10.17 18.18 -16.49
N GLN A 176 10.19 16.85 -16.43
CA GLN A 176 9.00 16.01 -16.64
C GLN A 176 7.99 16.21 -15.50
N LEU A 177 8.44 16.18 -14.25
CA LEU A 177 7.59 16.42 -13.08
C LEU A 177 6.95 17.81 -13.14
N LYS A 178 7.73 18.86 -13.49
CA LYS A 178 7.18 20.20 -13.66
C LYS A 178 6.14 20.24 -14.77
N LYS A 179 6.40 19.67 -15.96
CA LYS A 179 5.41 19.74 -17.06
C LYS A 179 4.11 18.99 -16.75
N ILE A 180 4.16 17.90 -15.98
CA ILE A 180 2.95 17.23 -15.47
C ILE A 180 2.21 18.13 -14.47
N ASN A 181 2.90 18.76 -13.52
CA ASN A 181 2.26 19.70 -12.59
C ASN A 181 1.66 20.92 -13.31
N ASP A 182 2.35 21.44 -14.33
CA ASP A 182 1.85 22.53 -15.17
C ASP A 182 0.52 22.11 -15.82
N MET A 183 0.49 20.97 -16.53
CA MET A 183 -0.72 20.40 -17.15
C MET A 183 -1.86 20.16 -16.16
N LEU A 184 -1.56 19.61 -14.97
CA LEU A 184 -2.57 19.37 -13.93
C LEU A 184 -3.07 20.66 -13.26
N SER A 185 -2.35 21.78 -13.41
CA SER A 185 -2.77 23.10 -12.93
C SER A 185 -3.53 23.94 -13.95
N GLU A 186 -3.57 23.52 -15.22
CA GLU A 186 -4.31 24.21 -16.30
C GLU A 186 -5.83 24.21 -16.02
N LYS A 187 -6.34 23.23 -15.25
CA LYS A 187 -7.76 23.13 -14.86
C LYS A 187 -8.02 22.23 -13.66
N ASP A 188 -9.01 22.59 -12.82
CA ASP A 188 -9.40 21.75 -11.70
C ASP A 188 -10.10 20.46 -12.18
N PHE A 189 -9.60 19.31 -11.74
CA PHE A 189 -10.16 18.01 -12.13
C PHE A 189 -11.64 17.85 -11.76
N SER A 190 -12.13 18.55 -10.74
CA SER A 190 -13.52 18.54 -10.31
C SER A 190 -14.50 19.02 -11.39
N GLU A 191 -14.06 19.84 -12.35
CA GLU A 191 -14.88 20.33 -13.48
C GLU A 191 -15.19 19.28 -14.54
N PHE A 192 -14.32 18.28 -14.73
CA PHE A 192 -14.49 17.28 -15.79
C PHE A 192 -15.69 16.35 -15.58
N LYS A 193 -16.19 15.72 -16.65
CA LYS A 193 -17.23 14.67 -16.52
C LYS A 193 -16.63 13.44 -15.82
N LYS A 194 -17.45 12.68 -15.07
CA LYS A 194 -17.01 11.36 -14.52
C LYS A 194 -16.64 10.36 -15.61
N ALA A 195 -17.28 10.44 -16.78
CA ALA A 195 -17.02 9.56 -17.91
C ALA A 195 -17.10 10.30 -19.26
N TYR A 196 -16.24 9.87 -20.19
CA TYR A 196 -16.25 10.20 -21.61
C TYR A 196 -16.31 8.89 -22.40
N ASP A 197 -17.53 8.51 -22.80
CA ASP A 197 -17.88 7.14 -23.19
C ASP A 197 -19.12 7.15 -24.10
N ASP A 198 -19.23 6.20 -25.03
CA ASP A 198 -20.47 5.85 -25.72
C ASP A 198 -20.76 4.36 -25.44
N PRO A 199 -21.84 4.02 -24.69
CA PRO A 199 -22.12 2.64 -24.35
C PRO A 199 -22.33 1.74 -25.59
N ARG A 200 -22.66 2.31 -26.75
CA ARG A 200 -22.96 1.58 -28.01
C ARG A 200 -21.72 1.04 -28.72
N ILE A 201 -20.52 1.56 -28.43
CA ILE A 201 -19.28 1.16 -29.14
C ILE A 201 -18.55 0.13 -28.28
N THR A 202 -18.72 -1.15 -28.61
CA THR A 202 -18.15 -2.28 -27.88
C THR A 202 -16.62 -2.33 -28.00
N ASP A 203 -16.01 -3.23 -27.22
CA ASP A 203 -14.66 -3.77 -27.47
C ASP A 203 -13.47 -2.79 -27.32
N LEU A 204 -13.73 -1.53 -26.99
CA LEU A 204 -12.73 -0.51 -26.67
C LEU A 204 -12.17 -0.64 -25.24
N PRO A 205 -10.86 -0.39 -25.03
CA PRO A 205 -10.29 -0.27 -23.69
C PRO A 205 -10.87 0.96 -22.97
N SER A 206 -10.90 0.92 -21.64
CA SER A 206 -11.14 2.11 -20.81
C SER A 206 -9.86 2.55 -20.12
N THR A 207 -9.47 3.80 -20.35
CA THR A 207 -8.43 4.51 -19.60
C THR A 207 -9.06 5.23 -18.41
N PHE A 208 -8.49 5.09 -17.21
CA PHE A 208 -8.93 5.79 -16.02
C PHE A 208 -7.82 6.75 -15.58
N ILE A 209 -8.03 8.06 -15.73
CA ILE A 209 -7.13 9.09 -15.22
C ILE A 209 -7.64 9.52 -13.83
N THR A 210 -6.74 9.63 -12.86
CA THR A 210 -7.11 9.94 -11.47
C THR A 210 -6.14 10.93 -10.84
N HIS A 211 -6.66 12.06 -10.34
CA HIS A 211 -5.92 13.17 -9.70
C HIS A 211 -6.80 13.83 -8.63
N ASN A 212 -6.21 14.35 -7.55
CA ASN A 212 -6.90 15.03 -6.42
C ASN A 212 -8.19 14.32 -5.93
N GLY A 213 -8.13 13.00 -5.74
CA GLY A 213 -9.25 12.19 -5.23
C GLY A 213 -10.39 11.93 -6.22
N LYS A 214 -10.29 12.42 -7.47
CA LYS A 214 -11.29 12.22 -8.51
C LYS A 214 -10.78 11.34 -9.65
N GLN A 215 -11.57 10.33 -9.99
CA GLN A 215 -11.35 9.46 -11.15
C GLN A 215 -12.24 9.90 -12.32
N ILE A 216 -11.68 9.78 -13.52
CA ILE A 216 -12.33 10.05 -14.80
C ILE A 216 -12.14 8.83 -15.70
N LYS A 217 -13.24 8.24 -16.17
CA LYS A 217 -13.21 7.17 -17.17
C LYS A 217 -13.21 7.77 -18.58
N ILE A 218 -12.29 7.34 -19.43
CA ILE A 218 -12.24 7.67 -20.85
C ILE A 218 -12.25 6.36 -21.64
N ARG A 219 -13.30 6.15 -22.43
CA ARG A 219 -13.42 5.04 -23.41
C ARG A 219 -13.47 5.57 -24.84
N LEU A 220 -13.74 6.86 -25.03
CA LEU A 220 -13.61 7.55 -26.32
C LEU A 220 -12.74 8.80 -26.20
N TRP A 221 -11.70 8.85 -27.02
CA TRP A 221 -10.82 10.00 -27.23
C TRP A 221 -11.39 10.94 -28.31
N LYS A 222 -12.66 11.32 -28.16
CA LYS A 222 -13.39 12.20 -29.08
C LYS A 222 -14.28 13.17 -28.31
N ASP A 223 -14.25 14.44 -28.70
CA ASP A 223 -15.02 15.53 -28.08
C ASP A 223 -14.77 15.65 -26.55
N ILE A 224 -13.55 15.30 -26.12
CA ILE A 224 -13.09 15.43 -24.73
C ILE A 224 -12.19 16.67 -24.57
N PRO A 225 -11.98 17.18 -23.35
CA PRO A 225 -11.12 18.33 -23.10
C PRO A 225 -9.63 18.03 -23.33
N ASP A 226 -8.93 18.95 -24.01
CA ASP A 226 -7.52 18.82 -24.40
C ASP A 226 -6.58 18.60 -23.20
N GLU A 227 -6.93 19.13 -22.03
CA GLU A 227 -6.17 18.99 -20.78
C GLU A 227 -5.99 17.50 -20.39
N LEU A 228 -7.01 16.66 -20.66
CA LEU A 228 -6.97 15.22 -20.41
C LEU A 228 -6.19 14.44 -21.49
N ILE A 229 -6.19 14.93 -22.73
CA ILE A 229 -5.39 14.37 -23.84
C ILE A 229 -3.91 14.64 -23.56
N ASN A 230 -3.56 15.93 -23.36
CA ASN A 230 -2.21 16.42 -23.12
C ASN A 230 -1.51 15.66 -21.98
N VAL A 231 -2.17 15.48 -20.82
CA VAL A 231 -1.57 14.78 -19.69
C VAL A 231 -1.46 13.26 -19.91
N HIS A 232 -2.38 12.66 -20.69
CA HIS A 232 -2.28 11.25 -21.04
C HIS A 232 -1.11 10.99 -21.99
N GLU A 233 -1.07 11.68 -23.13
CA GLU A 233 -0.04 11.52 -24.16
C GLU A 233 1.36 11.84 -23.61
N TYR A 234 1.48 12.85 -22.73
CA TYR A 234 2.77 13.18 -22.12
C TYR A 234 3.27 12.08 -21.17
N ILE A 235 2.40 11.45 -20.40
CA ILE A 235 2.77 10.32 -19.53
C ILE A 235 3.04 9.05 -20.36
N GLU A 236 2.26 8.80 -21.41
CA GLU A 236 2.43 7.66 -22.31
C GLU A 236 3.74 7.76 -23.11
N GLY A 237 4.10 8.95 -23.59
CA GLY A 237 5.41 9.25 -24.19
C GLY A 237 6.58 8.98 -23.25
N ILE A 238 6.45 9.26 -21.95
CA ILE A 238 7.47 8.90 -20.95
C ILE A 238 7.58 7.36 -20.80
N LEU A 239 6.48 6.62 -20.91
CA LEU A 239 6.51 5.15 -20.86
C LEU A 239 7.11 4.54 -22.13
N LEU A 240 6.90 5.15 -23.29
CA LEU A 240 7.54 4.82 -24.56
C LEU A 240 9.06 5.10 -24.52
N ASP A 241 9.49 6.27 -24.03
CA ASP A 241 10.91 6.61 -23.81
C ASP A 241 11.63 5.59 -22.91
N GLN A 242 10.94 5.10 -21.86
CA GLN A 242 11.45 4.04 -20.98
C GLN A 242 11.34 2.63 -21.59
N LYS A 243 10.77 2.47 -22.79
CA LYS A 243 10.49 1.21 -23.48
C LYS A 243 9.64 0.26 -22.64
N PHE A 244 8.57 0.77 -22.03
CA PHE A 244 7.56 -0.05 -21.35
C PHE A 244 6.39 -0.43 -22.26
N LEU A 245 6.05 0.46 -23.20
CA LEU A 245 5.07 0.27 -24.28
C LEU A 245 5.80 0.10 -25.62
N GLU A 246 5.09 -0.40 -26.63
CA GLU A 246 5.63 -0.71 -27.98
C GLU A 246 5.60 0.51 -28.92
#